data_AF-A0A351X3K2-F1
#
_entry.id   AF-A0A351X3K2-F1
#
_cell.length_a   1.000
_cell.length_b   1.000
_cell.length_c   1.000
_cell.angle_alpha   90.00
_cell.angle_beta   90.00
_cell.angle_gamma   90.00
#
_symmetry.space_group_name_H-M   'P 1'
#
loop_
_entity.id
_entity.type
_entity.pdbx_description
1 polymer ?
#
loop_
_entity_poly.entity_id
_entity_poly.type
_entity_poly.pdbx_seq_one_letter_code
_entity_poly.pdbx_strand_id
1 'polypeptide(L)'
;MEKLAKSLVAVLILLVAAVPLLGQQITAQPETIELRARMPENGGWSQEFIYGQVNVPIKLRMTSDDVVHSFALGQSSRPSVEIFPGKFSETELTFDQAGEYTFYCTRWCGANHWRMRGTIVIEGPAAAAQPTSVPPLFLQLGLDLDAPHLAQIIPPNRPDTARARGRTNALPDGLTVGDTIWSKSPEALWKDLKADEALDDQEVWDMVAWGLSLQGSPGWLAQGRELFTQNCLACHGESGKGDGVMVRDLPPMNHDKMGSEATRPPDFSDPAVLLGASPALLEGKIIRGGMGTGMPYWGNIFTSEQIRSLVLYLYSFQIELEERP
;
A
#
# COMPACT_ATOMS: atom_id res chain seq x y z
N MET A 1 -60.93 -37.64 -30.98
CA MET A 1 -59.51 -37.50 -31.43
C MET A 1 -59.04 -36.04 -31.47
N GLU A 2 -59.86 -35.10 -31.92
CA GLU A 2 -59.47 -33.69 -32.07
C GLU A 2 -59.07 -32.97 -30.76
N LYS A 3 -59.79 -33.24 -29.65
CA LYS A 3 -59.44 -32.65 -28.33
C LYS A 3 -58.07 -33.11 -27.81
N LEU A 4 -57.73 -34.38 -28.03
CA LEU A 4 -56.43 -34.95 -27.65
C LEU A 4 -55.28 -34.34 -28.47
N ALA A 5 -55.49 -34.14 -29.77
CA ALA A 5 -54.50 -33.51 -30.65
C ALA A 5 -54.23 -32.04 -30.25
N LYS A 6 -55.28 -31.27 -29.93
CA LYS A 6 -55.15 -29.87 -29.50
C LYS A 6 -54.41 -29.74 -28.16
N SER A 7 -54.68 -30.63 -27.21
CA SER A 7 -53.96 -30.65 -25.94
C SER A 7 -52.48 -31.01 -26.11
N LEU A 8 -52.17 -31.95 -27.01
CA LEU A 8 -50.78 -32.35 -27.27
C LEU A 8 -49.96 -31.20 -27.87
N VAL A 9 -50.54 -30.46 -28.83
CA VAL A 9 -49.89 -29.30 -29.46
C VAL A 9 -49.69 -28.16 -28.46
N ALA A 10 -50.66 -27.89 -27.58
CA ALA A 10 -50.52 -26.86 -26.54
C ALA A 10 -49.40 -27.19 -25.54
N VAL A 11 -49.27 -28.47 -25.14
CA VAL A 11 -48.19 -28.92 -24.26
C VAL A 11 -46.83 -28.83 -24.96
N LEU A 12 -46.75 -29.19 -26.25
CA LEU A 12 -45.54 -29.04 -27.06
C LEU A 12 -45.10 -27.58 -27.18
N ILE A 13 -46.04 -26.65 -27.43
CA ILE A 13 -45.75 -25.21 -27.51
C ILE A 13 -45.28 -24.68 -26.14
N LEU A 14 -45.93 -25.09 -25.05
CA LEU A 14 -45.52 -24.70 -23.69
C LEU A 14 -44.15 -25.26 -23.33
N LEU A 15 -43.84 -26.51 -23.70
CA LEU A 15 -42.51 -27.10 -23.50
C LEU A 15 -41.46 -26.35 -24.31
N VAL A 16 -41.70 -26.10 -25.60
CA VAL A 16 -40.77 -25.36 -26.48
C VAL A 16 -40.56 -23.93 -26.00
N ALA A 17 -41.58 -23.26 -25.44
CA ALA A 17 -41.46 -21.95 -24.83
C ALA A 17 -40.76 -21.98 -23.45
N ALA A 18 -40.90 -23.08 -22.71
CA ALA A 18 -40.24 -23.27 -21.41
C ALA A 18 -38.76 -23.63 -21.55
N VAL A 19 -38.32 -24.27 -22.64
CA VAL A 19 -36.91 -24.60 -22.90
C VAL A 19 -35.98 -23.37 -22.87
N PRO A 20 -36.25 -22.25 -23.58
CA PRO A 20 -35.41 -21.06 -23.51
C PRO A 20 -35.49 -20.35 -22.14
N LEU A 21 -36.63 -20.43 -21.45
CA LEU A 21 -36.81 -19.89 -20.10
C LEU A 21 -36.01 -20.67 -19.04
N LEU A 22 -35.97 -22.01 -19.14
CA LEU A 22 -35.08 -22.85 -18.32
C LEU A 22 -33.61 -22.71 -18.75
N GLY A 23 -33.34 -22.51 -20.04
CA GLY A 23 -31.99 -22.28 -20.58
C GLY A 23 -31.36 -20.98 -20.09
N GLN A 24 -32.16 -19.94 -19.84
CA GLN A 24 -31.71 -18.69 -19.19
C GLN A 24 -31.47 -18.85 -17.68
N GLN A 25 -31.98 -19.93 -17.05
CA GLN A 25 -31.75 -20.27 -15.65
C GLN A 25 -30.62 -21.29 -15.44
N ILE A 26 -29.98 -21.79 -16.51
CA ILE A 26 -28.70 -22.48 -16.38
C ILE A 26 -27.69 -21.41 -15.99
N THR A 27 -27.48 -21.29 -14.68
CA THR A 27 -26.40 -20.52 -14.06
C THR A 27 -25.13 -20.75 -14.86
N ALA A 28 -24.67 -19.72 -15.56
CA ALA A 28 -23.33 -19.70 -16.13
C ALA A 28 -22.38 -20.08 -15.00
N GLN A 29 -21.74 -21.24 -15.12
CA GLN A 29 -20.64 -21.59 -14.23
C GLN A 29 -19.64 -20.43 -14.35
N PRO A 30 -19.20 -19.81 -13.25
CA PRO A 30 -18.22 -18.74 -13.34
C PRO A 30 -17.01 -19.27 -14.10
N GLU A 31 -16.68 -18.64 -15.23
CA GLU A 31 -15.58 -19.02 -16.09
C GLU A 31 -14.30 -19.00 -15.26
N THR A 32 -13.61 -20.14 -15.18
CA THR A 32 -12.32 -20.21 -14.48
C THR A 32 -11.28 -19.50 -15.33
N ILE A 33 -10.72 -18.42 -14.79
CA ILE A 33 -9.72 -17.60 -15.46
C ILE A 33 -8.33 -18.19 -15.16
N GLU A 34 -7.62 -18.65 -16.20
CA GLU A 34 -6.24 -19.10 -16.07
C GLU A 34 -5.28 -17.91 -16.08
N LEU A 35 -4.49 -17.77 -15.01
CA LEU A 35 -3.52 -16.70 -14.85
C LEU A 35 -2.12 -17.29 -14.69
N ARG A 36 -1.23 -17.00 -15.64
CA ARG A 36 0.17 -17.46 -15.60
C ARG A 36 1.10 -16.35 -15.14
N ALA A 37 1.98 -16.69 -14.21
CA ALA A 37 3.02 -15.80 -13.72
C ALA A 37 4.36 -16.09 -14.41
N ARG A 38 5.03 -15.03 -14.86
CA ARG A 38 6.41 -15.00 -15.35
C ARG A 38 7.11 -13.81 -14.74
N MET A 39 8.44 -13.83 -14.64
CA MET A 39 9.23 -12.66 -14.30
C MET A 39 8.87 -11.48 -15.24
N PRO A 40 8.88 -10.22 -14.78
CA PRO A 40 8.45 -9.08 -15.58
C PRO A 40 9.17 -8.92 -16.92
N GLU A 41 10.46 -9.23 -16.98
CA GLU A 41 11.25 -9.25 -18.22
C GLU A 41 10.77 -10.30 -19.24
N ASN A 42 10.03 -11.32 -18.77
CA ASN A 42 9.45 -12.39 -19.58
C ASN A 42 7.94 -12.20 -19.80
N GLY A 43 7.43 -10.98 -19.61
CA GLY A 43 6.04 -10.63 -19.90
C GLY A 43 5.08 -10.76 -18.72
N GLY A 44 5.58 -10.90 -17.49
CA GLY A 44 4.76 -10.73 -16.27
C GLY A 44 3.54 -11.64 -16.18
N TRP A 45 2.42 -11.07 -15.70
CA TRP A 45 1.12 -11.73 -15.66
C TRP A 45 0.57 -11.96 -17.07
N SER A 46 0.07 -13.16 -17.38
CA SER A 46 -0.57 -13.44 -18.68
C SER A 46 -1.83 -12.63 -18.94
N GLN A 47 -2.44 -12.07 -17.89
CA GLN A 47 -3.55 -11.14 -17.98
C GLN A 47 -3.23 -9.95 -17.08
N GLU A 48 -3.04 -8.78 -17.69
CA GLU A 48 -2.86 -7.53 -16.96
C GLU A 48 -4.20 -7.00 -16.42
N PHE A 49 -5.30 -7.35 -17.09
CA PHE A 49 -6.67 -6.97 -16.72
C PHE A 49 -7.55 -8.22 -16.60
N ILE A 50 -8.32 -8.28 -15.52
CA ILE A 50 -9.32 -9.31 -15.25
C ILE A 50 -10.64 -8.59 -15.03
N TYR A 51 -11.70 -8.99 -15.73
CA TYR A 51 -13.01 -8.32 -15.65
C TYR A 51 -13.99 -9.17 -14.86
N GLY A 52 -14.85 -8.52 -14.07
CA GLY A 52 -15.90 -9.18 -13.31
C GLY A 52 -17.08 -8.26 -13.01
N GLN A 53 -18.05 -8.77 -12.28
CA GLN A 53 -19.26 -8.03 -11.89
C GLN A 53 -19.44 -8.07 -10.37
N VAL A 54 -20.04 -7.03 -9.80
CA VAL A 54 -20.39 -6.96 -8.38
C VAL A 54 -21.18 -8.20 -7.95
N ASN A 55 -20.78 -8.80 -6.83
CA ASN A 55 -21.35 -10.02 -6.23
C ASN A 55 -21.29 -11.28 -7.10
N VAL A 56 -20.49 -11.28 -8.18
CA VAL A 56 -20.24 -12.47 -9.00
C VAL A 56 -18.84 -13.02 -8.69
N PRO A 57 -18.71 -14.28 -8.24
CA PRO A 57 -17.40 -14.87 -7.95
C PRO A 57 -16.51 -14.99 -9.20
N ILE A 58 -15.25 -14.59 -9.05
CA ILE A 58 -14.17 -14.78 -10.02
C ILE A 58 -13.29 -15.94 -9.51
N LYS A 59 -13.22 -17.02 -10.29
CA LYS A 59 -12.33 -18.15 -10.00
C LYS A 59 -11.03 -18.00 -10.76
N LEU A 60 -9.93 -17.87 -10.04
CA LEU A 60 -8.59 -17.81 -10.61
C LEU A 60 -7.90 -19.16 -10.45
N ARG A 61 -7.36 -19.68 -11.55
CA ARG A 61 -6.49 -20.85 -11.57
C ARG A 61 -5.11 -20.42 -12.05
N MET A 62 -4.13 -20.48 -11.16
CA MET A 62 -2.83 -19.85 -11.33
C MET A 62 -1.70 -20.87 -11.39
N THR A 63 -0.71 -20.66 -12.26
CA THR A 63 0.54 -21.44 -12.30
C THR A 63 1.69 -20.51 -12.65
N SER A 64 2.92 -20.91 -12.34
CA SER A 64 4.12 -20.23 -12.82
C SER A 64 4.74 -20.96 -14.00
N ASP A 65 5.27 -20.19 -14.95
CA ASP A 65 6.05 -20.70 -16.09
C ASP A 65 7.58 -20.63 -15.82
N ASP A 66 8.02 -20.03 -14.71
CA ASP A 66 9.45 -19.88 -14.37
C ASP A 66 9.80 -20.12 -12.90
N VAL A 67 9.70 -19.12 -12.03
CA VAL A 67 10.12 -19.15 -10.61
C VAL A 67 8.90 -19.14 -9.68
N VAL A 68 9.11 -19.17 -8.37
CA VAL A 68 7.99 -19.01 -7.43
C VAL A 68 7.51 -17.56 -7.47
N HIS A 69 6.19 -17.41 -7.61
CA HIS A 69 5.48 -16.14 -7.49
C HIS A 69 4.44 -16.25 -6.38
N SER A 70 3.73 -15.17 -6.12
CA SER A 70 2.51 -15.19 -5.33
C SER A 70 1.49 -14.24 -5.91
N PHE A 71 0.26 -14.37 -5.46
CA PHE A 71 -0.83 -13.48 -5.79
C PHE A 71 -1.40 -12.90 -4.49
N ALA A 72 -1.47 -11.58 -4.41
CA ALA A 72 -2.15 -10.86 -3.35
C ALA A 72 -3.03 -9.77 -3.94
N LEU A 73 -4.13 -9.47 -3.27
CA LEU A 73 -5.01 -8.37 -3.61
C LEU A 73 -4.62 -7.14 -2.76
N GLY A 74 -4.43 -5.99 -3.41
CA GLY A 74 -4.19 -4.72 -2.74
C GLY A 74 -5.36 -4.30 -1.88
N GLN A 75 -5.08 -3.59 -0.79
CA GLN A 75 -6.05 -3.11 0.20
C GLN A 75 -6.96 -4.23 0.74
N SER A 76 -6.45 -5.46 0.78
CA SER A 76 -7.17 -6.65 1.23
C SER A 76 -6.47 -7.29 2.41
N SER A 77 -7.25 -7.85 3.33
CA SER A 77 -6.76 -8.66 4.45
C SER A 77 -6.55 -10.13 4.09
N ARG A 78 -6.85 -10.52 2.85
CA ARG A 78 -6.70 -11.91 2.40
C ARG A 78 -5.22 -12.30 2.35
N PRO A 79 -4.84 -13.51 2.80
CA PRO A 79 -3.47 -13.99 2.68
C PRO A 79 -3.07 -14.13 1.21
N SER A 80 -1.79 -13.96 0.93
CA SER A 80 -1.24 -14.22 -0.40
C SER A 80 -1.32 -15.70 -0.76
N VAL A 81 -1.55 -15.98 -2.03
CA VAL A 81 -1.56 -17.34 -2.58
C VAL A 81 -0.21 -17.60 -3.25
N GLU A 82 0.50 -18.64 -2.81
CA GLU A 82 1.75 -19.07 -3.47
C GLU A 82 1.47 -19.69 -4.84
N ILE A 83 2.31 -19.36 -5.82
CA ILE A 83 2.22 -19.85 -7.19
C ILE A 83 3.55 -20.53 -7.54
N PHE A 84 3.51 -21.86 -7.65
CA PHE A 84 4.69 -22.67 -7.94
C PHE A 84 4.79 -23.03 -9.43
N PRO A 85 6.01 -23.21 -9.96
CA PRO A 85 6.21 -23.67 -11.33
C PRO A 85 5.54 -25.01 -11.60
N GLY A 86 4.74 -25.09 -12.66
CA GLY A 86 4.05 -26.30 -13.11
C GLY A 86 2.97 -26.85 -12.17
N LYS A 87 2.60 -26.13 -11.11
CA LYS A 87 1.52 -26.50 -10.19
C LYS A 87 0.43 -25.45 -10.22
N PHE A 88 -0.82 -25.92 -10.28
CA PHE A 88 -1.97 -25.04 -10.21
C PHE A 88 -2.35 -24.76 -8.76
N SER A 89 -2.44 -23.47 -8.42
CA SER A 89 -3.06 -22.94 -7.22
C SER A 89 -4.39 -22.27 -7.62
N GLU A 90 -5.39 -22.35 -6.76
CA GLU A 90 -6.71 -21.77 -7.05
C GLU A 90 -7.13 -20.79 -5.96
N THR A 91 -7.82 -19.73 -6.34
CA THR A 91 -8.48 -18.81 -5.41
C THR A 91 -9.78 -18.31 -6.00
N GLU A 92 -10.71 -17.94 -5.13
CA GLU A 92 -11.99 -17.35 -5.51
C GLU A 92 -12.10 -15.96 -4.87
N LEU A 93 -12.47 -14.98 -5.68
CA LEU A 93 -12.61 -13.58 -5.29
C LEU A 93 -14.04 -13.12 -5.58
N THR A 94 -14.65 -12.43 -4.62
CA THR A 94 -15.96 -11.81 -4.79
C THR A 94 -15.85 -10.38 -4.28
N PHE A 95 -16.38 -9.45 -5.07
CA PHE A 95 -16.31 -8.01 -4.80
C PHE A 95 -17.72 -7.48 -4.62
N ASP A 96 -17.95 -6.72 -3.55
CA ASP A 96 -19.23 -6.14 -3.20
C ASP A 96 -19.43 -4.73 -3.79
N GLN A 97 -18.37 -4.16 -4.38
CA GLN A 97 -18.37 -2.83 -4.97
C GLN A 97 -17.74 -2.85 -6.36
N ALA A 98 -18.28 -2.00 -7.23
CA ALA A 98 -17.67 -1.73 -8.53
C ALA A 98 -16.42 -0.85 -8.35
N GLY A 99 -15.39 -1.10 -9.15
CA GLY A 99 -14.11 -0.39 -9.05
C GLY A 99 -12.93 -1.17 -9.62
N GLU A 100 -11.75 -0.59 -9.47
CA GLU A 100 -10.48 -1.19 -9.86
C GLU A 100 -9.73 -1.68 -8.61
N TYR A 101 -9.33 -2.94 -8.63
CA TYR A 101 -8.59 -3.58 -7.55
C TYR A 101 -7.26 -4.08 -8.09
N THR A 102 -6.16 -3.67 -7.48
CA THR A 102 -4.84 -4.09 -7.94
C THR A 102 -4.48 -5.44 -7.32
N PHE A 103 -4.00 -6.37 -8.12
CA PHE A 103 -3.33 -7.56 -7.62
C PHE A 103 -1.84 -7.49 -7.94
N TYR A 104 -1.03 -8.14 -7.10
CA TYR A 104 0.42 -8.05 -7.20
C TYR A 104 1.12 -9.30 -6.66
N CYS A 105 2.38 -9.45 -7.04
CA CYS A 105 3.26 -10.47 -6.49
C CYS A 105 3.89 -9.97 -5.18
N THR A 106 3.88 -10.81 -4.15
CA THR A 106 4.57 -10.59 -2.85
C THR A 106 5.83 -11.46 -2.71
N ARG A 107 6.08 -12.38 -3.65
CA ARG A 107 7.25 -13.25 -3.67
C ARG A 107 8.31 -12.68 -4.58
N TRP A 108 9.50 -12.47 -4.04
CA TRP A 108 10.64 -12.01 -4.81
C TRP A 108 10.95 -12.95 -5.97
N CYS A 109 10.58 -12.53 -7.17
CA CYS A 109 10.70 -13.33 -8.39
C CYS A 109 11.84 -12.85 -9.30
N GLY A 110 12.45 -11.69 -9.03
CA GLY A 110 13.52 -11.14 -9.87
C GLY A 110 13.72 -9.64 -9.65
N ALA A 111 14.69 -9.06 -10.36
CA ALA A 111 15.07 -7.65 -10.23
C ALA A 111 13.88 -6.68 -10.42
N ASN A 112 13.00 -6.99 -11.37
CA ASN A 112 11.86 -6.15 -11.67
C ASN A 112 10.60 -6.51 -10.87
N HIS A 113 10.72 -7.30 -9.79
CA HIS A 113 9.59 -7.87 -9.03
C HIS A 113 8.44 -6.87 -8.77
N TRP A 114 8.77 -5.63 -8.42
CA TRP A 114 7.81 -4.56 -8.16
C TRP A 114 6.84 -4.25 -9.33
N ARG A 115 7.20 -4.64 -10.57
CA ARG A 115 6.38 -4.51 -11.80
C ARG A 115 5.34 -5.62 -11.95
N MET A 116 5.38 -6.68 -11.13
CA MET A 116 4.41 -7.78 -11.15
C MET A 116 3.05 -7.34 -10.58
N ARG A 117 2.34 -6.49 -11.32
CA ARG A 117 1.03 -5.94 -10.92
C ARG A 117 0.03 -6.08 -12.06
N GLY A 118 -1.24 -6.21 -11.72
CA GLY A 118 -2.35 -6.17 -12.67
C GLY A 118 -3.62 -5.65 -11.99
N THR A 119 -4.70 -5.54 -12.74
CA THR A 119 -5.93 -4.90 -12.31
C THR A 119 -7.12 -5.83 -12.50
N ILE A 120 -7.93 -5.98 -11.46
CA ILE A 120 -9.27 -6.55 -11.55
C ILE A 120 -10.25 -5.38 -11.66
N VAL A 121 -11.01 -5.33 -12.76
CA VAL A 121 -12.04 -4.33 -13.02
C VAL A 121 -13.40 -4.95 -12.72
N ILE A 122 -14.09 -4.43 -11.71
CA ILE A 122 -15.42 -4.87 -11.32
C ILE A 122 -16.45 -3.87 -11.81
N GLU A 123 -17.29 -4.33 -12.72
CA GLU A 123 -18.43 -3.58 -13.22
C GLU A 123 -19.66 -3.79 -12.34
N GLY A 124 -20.56 -2.82 -12.36
CA GLY A 124 -21.82 -2.87 -11.64
C GLY A 124 -22.44 -1.49 -11.58
N PRO A 125 -23.65 -1.38 -10.97
CA PRO A 125 -24.18 -0.07 -10.62
C PRO A 125 -23.09 0.66 -9.82
N ALA A 126 -22.76 1.88 -10.24
CA ALA A 126 -21.78 2.69 -9.53
C ALA A 126 -22.13 2.62 -8.04
N ALA A 127 -21.18 2.15 -7.22
CA ALA A 127 -21.33 2.28 -5.77
C ALA A 127 -21.73 3.74 -5.53
N ALA A 128 -22.79 3.97 -4.74
CA ALA A 128 -23.23 5.32 -4.41
C ALA A 128 -21.98 6.14 -4.11
N ALA A 129 -21.73 7.18 -4.92
CA ALA A 129 -20.44 7.85 -4.97
C ALA A 129 -19.92 7.99 -3.54
N GLN A 130 -18.83 7.28 -3.22
CA GLN A 130 -18.22 7.38 -1.90
C GLN A 130 -18.06 8.88 -1.63
N PRO A 131 -18.56 9.42 -0.50
CA PRO A 131 -18.56 10.84 -0.24
C PRO A 131 -17.17 11.36 -0.57
N THR A 132 -17.11 12.37 -1.44
CA THR A 132 -15.88 12.91 -2.05
C THR A 132 -14.73 12.75 -1.08
N SER A 133 -13.86 11.76 -1.34
CA SER A 133 -12.81 11.41 -0.40
C SER A 133 -12.02 12.69 -0.14
N VAL A 134 -11.94 13.09 1.12
CA VAL A 134 -11.10 14.22 1.51
C VAL A 134 -9.71 13.93 0.92
N PRO A 135 -9.16 14.83 0.06
CA PRO A 135 -7.89 14.56 -0.59
C PRO A 135 -6.82 14.22 0.47
N PRO A 136 -5.86 13.34 0.19
CA PRO A 136 -4.75 13.08 1.10
C PRO A 136 -4.10 14.37 1.60
N LEU A 137 -3.65 14.38 2.86
CA LEU A 137 -3.20 15.60 3.54
C LEU A 137 -2.07 16.32 2.79
N PHE A 138 -1.15 15.57 2.15
CA PHE A 138 -0.07 16.17 1.36
C PHE A 138 -0.57 17.01 0.18
N LEU A 139 -1.70 16.66 -0.43
CA LEU A 139 -2.33 17.47 -1.49
C LEU A 139 -3.01 18.71 -0.92
N GLN A 140 -3.69 18.57 0.22
CA GLN A 140 -4.33 19.71 0.89
C GLN A 140 -3.30 20.76 1.32
N LEU A 141 -2.14 20.31 1.79
CA LEU A 141 -1.01 21.14 2.18
C LEU A 141 -0.20 21.68 0.98
N GLY A 142 -0.45 21.20 -0.24
CA GLY A 142 0.30 21.61 -1.43
C GLY A 142 1.78 21.25 -1.36
N LEU A 143 2.14 20.13 -0.71
CA LEU A 143 3.54 19.74 -0.52
C LEU A 143 4.18 19.37 -1.86
N ASP A 144 5.30 20.02 -2.20
CA ASP A 144 6.19 19.55 -3.24
C ASP A 144 6.93 18.32 -2.71
N LEU A 145 6.51 17.14 -3.14
CA LEU A 145 7.11 15.90 -2.69
C LEU A 145 8.58 15.81 -3.16
N ASP A 146 8.93 16.33 -4.33
CA ASP A 146 10.24 16.09 -4.96
C ASP A 146 11.33 17.10 -4.57
N ALA A 147 10.94 18.21 -3.95
CA ALA A 147 11.85 19.12 -3.30
C ALA A 147 12.61 18.48 -2.11
N PRO A 148 13.82 18.95 -1.79
CA PRO A 148 14.50 18.59 -0.54
C PRO A 148 13.75 19.13 0.69
N HIS A 149 13.55 18.28 1.70
CA HIS A 149 12.97 18.64 3.01
C HIS A 149 13.93 18.23 4.12
N LEU A 150 15.08 18.89 4.20
CA LEU A 150 16.13 18.56 5.16
C LEU A 150 15.95 19.35 6.46
N ALA A 151 16.09 18.69 7.60
CA ALA A 151 16.18 19.35 8.89
C ALA A 151 17.51 20.11 9.00
N GLN A 152 17.44 21.30 9.58
CA GLN A 152 18.60 22.15 9.87
C GLN A 152 19.10 21.92 11.30
N ILE A 153 18.20 21.48 12.19
CA ILE A 153 18.44 21.15 13.58
C ILE A 153 18.19 19.65 13.76
N ILE A 154 19.16 18.96 14.32
CA ILE A 154 19.10 17.53 14.61
C ILE A 154 19.34 17.28 16.10
N PRO A 155 18.78 16.19 16.68
CA PRO A 155 18.94 15.91 18.09
C PRO A 155 20.39 15.55 18.43
N PRO A 156 20.88 15.93 19.62
CA PRO A 156 22.25 15.59 20.04
C PRO A 156 22.41 14.10 20.32
N ASN A 157 21.34 13.41 20.74
CA ASN A 157 21.28 11.97 20.89
C ASN A 157 20.00 11.41 20.26
N ARG A 158 20.00 10.12 19.93
CA ARG A 158 18.83 9.45 19.36
C ARG A 158 17.60 9.65 20.28
N PRO A 159 16.49 10.24 19.78
CA PRO A 159 15.28 10.41 20.56
C PRO A 159 14.72 9.07 21.01
N ASP A 160 14.15 9.05 22.22
CA ASP A 160 13.66 7.82 22.85
C ASP A 160 12.28 8.05 23.48
N THR A 161 11.33 7.28 22.98
CA THR A 161 9.94 7.33 23.46
C THR A 161 9.79 6.93 24.93
N ALA A 162 10.66 6.06 25.45
CA ALA A 162 10.63 5.62 26.85
C ALA A 162 10.98 6.77 27.82
N ARG A 163 11.88 7.68 27.43
CA ARG A 163 12.27 8.84 28.25
C ARG A 163 11.13 9.87 28.40
N ALA A 164 10.27 9.99 27.40
CA ALA A 164 9.13 10.91 27.42
C ALA A 164 7.84 10.29 27.99
N ARG A 165 7.70 8.96 28.03
CA ARG A 165 6.50 8.24 28.50
C ARG A 165 6.04 8.65 29.92
N GLY A 166 6.97 9.03 30.80
CA GLY A 166 6.70 9.44 32.18
C GLY A 166 6.37 10.92 32.40
N ARG A 167 6.45 11.76 31.37
CA ARG A 167 6.27 13.22 31.47
C ARG A 167 4.89 13.71 31.01
N THR A 168 3.90 12.82 31.06
CA THR A 168 2.55 12.94 30.46
C THR A 168 1.57 13.86 31.20
N ASN A 169 2.05 14.93 31.85
CA ASN A 169 1.15 16.01 32.27
C ASN A 169 0.71 16.80 31.00
N ALA A 170 -0.19 16.19 30.23
CA ALA A 170 -0.69 16.58 28.90
C ALA A 170 0.43 16.92 27.88
N LEU A 171 0.53 16.14 26.80
CA LEU A 171 1.35 16.57 25.67
C LEU A 171 0.85 17.94 25.18
N PRO A 172 1.76 18.87 24.83
CA PRO A 172 1.38 20.15 24.27
C PRO A 172 0.46 20.00 23.05
N ASP A 173 -0.38 21.00 22.83
CA ASP A 173 -1.24 21.07 21.65
C ASP A 173 -0.39 20.93 20.37
N GLY A 174 -0.80 20.02 19.49
CA GLY A 174 -0.04 19.70 18.27
C GLY A 174 0.83 18.45 18.35
N LEU A 175 1.13 17.93 19.55
CA LEU A 175 1.72 16.59 19.74
C LEU A 175 0.69 15.49 20.09
N THR A 176 -0.56 15.89 20.25
CA THR A 176 -1.69 14.97 20.43
C THR A 176 -2.09 14.30 19.11
N VAL A 177 -2.99 13.31 19.18
CA VAL A 177 -3.51 12.64 17.98
C VAL A 177 -4.29 13.63 17.12
N GLY A 178 -3.89 13.78 15.85
CA GLY A 178 -4.56 14.68 14.91
C GLY A 178 -3.68 15.08 13.73
N ASP A 179 -4.16 16.04 12.94
CA ASP A 179 -3.51 16.42 11.67
C ASP A 179 -2.26 17.28 11.88
N THR A 180 -2.16 18.04 12.97
CA THR A 180 -1.04 18.95 13.22
C THR A 180 0.30 18.19 13.22
N ILE A 181 0.38 17.09 13.96
CA ILE A 181 1.60 16.27 14.03
C ILE A 181 1.89 15.54 12.72
N TRP A 182 0.86 15.27 11.90
CA TRP A 182 1.01 14.65 10.58
C TRP A 182 1.48 15.66 9.53
N SER A 183 1.12 16.94 9.69
CA SER A 183 1.42 18.02 8.75
C SER A 183 2.84 18.59 8.88
N LYS A 184 3.45 18.50 10.06
CA LYS A 184 4.76 19.10 10.38
C LYS A 184 5.86 18.04 10.47
N SER A 185 7.08 18.41 10.09
CA SER A 185 8.25 17.56 10.31
C SER A 185 8.60 17.46 11.80
N PRO A 186 9.30 16.40 12.22
CA PRO A 186 9.82 16.32 13.58
C PRO A 186 10.61 17.57 14.01
N GLU A 187 11.44 18.13 13.13
CA GLU A 187 12.15 19.37 13.40
C GLU A 187 11.21 20.57 13.55
N ALA A 188 10.19 20.70 12.71
CA ALA A 188 9.23 21.80 12.82
C ALA A 188 8.44 21.73 14.13
N LEU A 189 8.03 20.52 14.55
CA LEU A 189 7.40 20.30 15.84
C LEU A 189 8.35 20.64 17.00
N TRP A 190 9.62 20.27 16.89
CA TRP A 190 10.64 20.64 17.88
C TRP A 190 10.78 22.15 17.99
N LYS A 191 10.85 22.89 16.86
CA LYS A 191 10.95 24.35 16.86
C LYS A 191 9.75 25.03 17.53
N ASP A 192 8.54 24.54 17.24
CA ASP A 192 7.32 25.07 17.86
C ASP A 192 7.33 24.92 19.39
N LEU A 193 7.83 23.78 19.89
CA LEU A 193 7.89 23.48 21.31
C LEU A 193 9.04 24.18 22.01
N LYS A 194 10.20 24.31 21.35
CA LYS A 194 11.36 25.00 21.93
C LYS A 194 11.17 26.51 22.05
N ALA A 195 10.10 27.07 21.47
CA ALA A 195 9.68 28.44 21.76
C ALA A 195 9.37 28.64 23.27
N ASP A 196 9.10 27.56 24.01
CA ASP A 196 9.14 27.53 25.48
C ASP A 196 10.57 27.23 25.96
N GLU A 197 11.28 28.28 26.42
CA GLU A 197 12.71 28.19 26.77
C GLU A 197 13.01 27.23 27.95
N ALA A 198 12.00 26.80 28.70
CA ALA A 198 12.15 26.01 29.92
C ALA A 198 12.50 24.53 29.71
N LEU A 199 12.27 23.99 28.50
CA LEU A 199 12.53 22.57 28.20
C LEU A 199 13.94 22.36 27.64
N ASP A 200 14.61 21.28 28.05
CA ASP A 200 15.89 20.89 27.44
C ASP A 200 15.69 20.38 26.00
N ASP A 201 16.69 20.60 25.14
CA ASP A 201 16.61 20.27 23.72
C ASP A 201 16.30 18.78 23.48
N GLN A 202 16.95 17.89 24.23
CA GLN A 202 16.74 16.44 24.09
C GLN A 202 15.34 16.05 24.60
N GLU A 203 14.87 16.71 25.66
CA GLU A 203 13.54 16.45 26.21
C GLU A 203 12.44 16.80 25.19
N VAL A 204 12.57 17.91 24.47
CA VAL A 204 11.64 18.27 23.39
C VAL A 204 11.67 17.22 22.27
N TRP A 205 12.85 16.75 21.87
CA TRP A 205 12.97 15.69 20.86
C TRP A 205 12.34 14.38 21.29
N ASP A 206 12.53 13.98 22.54
CA ASP A 206 11.89 12.79 23.11
C ASP A 206 10.36 12.95 23.16
N MET A 207 9.83 14.16 23.39
CA MET A 207 8.40 14.46 23.33
C MET A 207 7.83 14.44 21.92
N VAL A 208 8.58 14.87 20.90
CA VAL A 208 8.18 14.77 19.49
C VAL A 208 8.11 13.30 19.07
N ALA A 209 9.15 12.51 19.37
CA ALA A 209 9.16 11.05 19.22
C ALA A 209 7.95 10.42 19.94
N TRP A 210 7.74 10.92 21.16
CA TRP A 210 6.53 10.89 21.97
C TRP A 210 5.25 10.84 21.15
N GLY A 211 4.86 12.04 20.69
CA GLY A 211 3.65 12.30 19.94
C GLY A 211 3.51 11.46 18.68
N LEU A 212 4.61 11.24 17.94
CA LEU A 212 4.61 10.41 16.72
C LEU A 212 4.19 8.98 17.02
N SER A 213 4.75 8.38 18.08
CA SER A 213 4.38 7.01 18.49
C SER A 213 2.90 6.88 18.86
N LEU A 214 2.26 7.98 19.26
CA LEU A 214 0.84 8.00 19.61
C LEU A 214 -0.09 7.94 18.41
N GLN A 215 0.44 8.14 17.20
CA GLN A 215 -0.36 8.19 15.97
C GLN A 215 -0.68 6.83 15.40
N GLY A 216 0.02 5.77 15.83
CA GLY A 216 -0.18 4.43 15.31
C GLY A 216 -1.28 3.66 16.05
N SER A 217 -1.98 2.77 15.33
CA SER A 217 -2.92 1.80 15.90
C SER A 217 -2.20 0.66 16.63
N PRO A 218 -2.84 -0.11 17.52
CA PRO A 218 -2.18 -1.22 18.21
C PRO A 218 -1.47 -2.18 17.22
N GLY A 219 -0.18 -2.46 17.45
CA GLY A 219 0.65 -3.30 16.57
C GLY A 219 1.22 -2.61 15.32
N TRP A 220 1.11 -1.27 15.21
CA TRP A 220 1.59 -0.50 14.06
C TRP A 220 3.08 -0.68 13.78
N LEU A 221 3.94 -0.83 14.80
CA LEU A 221 5.39 -0.94 14.63
C LEU A 221 5.75 -2.30 14.05
N ALA A 222 5.11 -3.37 14.54
CA ALA A 222 5.26 -4.71 13.98
C ALA A 222 4.73 -4.76 12.54
N GLN A 223 3.56 -4.17 12.27
CA GLN A 223 2.99 -4.10 10.93
C GLN A 223 3.88 -3.30 9.97
N GLY A 224 4.36 -2.12 10.37
CA GLY A 224 5.24 -1.28 9.56
C GLY A 224 6.57 -1.98 9.25
N ARG A 225 7.16 -2.69 10.23
CA ARG A 225 8.36 -3.50 10.03
C ARG A 225 8.15 -4.60 8.99
N GLU A 226 7.04 -5.33 9.09
CA GLU A 226 6.74 -6.41 8.15
C GLU A 226 6.55 -5.86 6.73
N LEU A 227 5.76 -4.80 6.59
CA LEU A 227 5.53 -4.13 5.31
C LEU A 227 6.85 -3.65 4.68
N PHE A 228 7.69 -2.98 5.46
CA PHE A 228 9.01 -2.51 5.00
C PHE A 228 9.90 -3.67 4.56
N THR A 229 9.96 -4.73 5.36
CA THR A 229 10.80 -5.91 5.08
C THR A 229 10.38 -6.59 3.79
N GLN A 230 9.08 -6.77 3.58
CA GLN A 230 8.54 -7.44 2.39
C GLN A 230 8.64 -6.57 1.12
N ASN A 231 8.49 -5.25 1.23
CA ASN A 231 8.19 -4.41 0.07
C ASN A 231 9.21 -3.30 -0.21
N CYS A 232 9.99 -2.89 0.79
CA CYS A 232 10.86 -1.71 0.72
C CYS A 232 12.35 -2.05 0.83
N LEU A 233 12.69 -3.09 1.59
CA LEU A 233 14.07 -3.48 1.94
C LEU A 233 14.96 -3.71 0.72
N ALA A 234 14.44 -4.31 -0.36
CA ALA A 234 15.23 -4.61 -1.55
C ALA A 234 15.90 -3.37 -2.18
N CYS A 235 15.30 -2.18 -2.00
CA CYS A 235 15.85 -0.90 -2.46
C CYS A 235 16.39 -0.05 -1.30
N HIS A 236 15.65 0.06 -0.19
CA HIS A 236 16.04 0.95 0.92
C HIS A 236 17.13 0.35 1.83
N GLY A 237 17.32 -0.97 1.79
CA GLY A 237 18.28 -1.69 2.62
C GLY A 237 17.80 -1.91 4.06
N GLU A 238 18.38 -2.90 4.75
CA GLU A 238 18.11 -3.16 6.18
C GLU A 238 18.57 -1.98 7.06
N SER A 239 19.63 -1.29 6.64
CA SER A 239 20.20 -0.14 7.35
C SER A 239 19.44 1.16 7.07
N GLY A 240 18.53 1.18 6.09
CA GLY A 240 17.83 2.37 5.63
C GLY A 240 18.66 3.32 4.75
N LYS A 241 19.90 2.96 4.40
CA LYS A 241 20.84 3.84 3.68
C LYS A 241 20.57 4.00 2.17
N GLY A 242 19.53 3.36 1.65
CA GLY A 242 19.35 3.26 0.20
C GLY A 242 20.41 2.38 -0.46
N ASP A 243 20.94 1.41 0.28
CA ASP A 243 22.00 0.48 -0.13
C ASP A 243 21.44 -0.92 -0.48
N GLY A 244 20.13 -1.02 -0.70
CA GLY A 244 19.47 -2.25 -1.08
C GLY A 244 20.07 -2.87 -2.34
N VAL A 245 20.03 -4.20 -2.41
CA VAL A 245 20.64 -5.00 -3.49
C VAL A 245 20.21 -4.58 -4.90
N MET A 246 19.04 -3.95 -5.03
CA MET A 246 18.47 -3.47 -6.29
C MET A 246 19.05 -2.15 -6.78
N VAL A 247 19.57 -1.32 -5.88
CA VAL A 247 19.89 0.08 -6.16
C VAL A 247 21.33 0.44 -5.79
N ARG A 248 22.09 -0.47 -5.16
CA ARG A 248 23.47 -0.21 -4.72
C ARG A 248 24.41 0.30 -5.81
N ASP A 249 24.15 0.00 -7.09
CA ASP A 249 24.96 0.45 -8.21
C ASP A 249 24.38 1.69 -8.92
N LEU A 250 23.20 2.18 -8.50
CA LEU A 250 22.61 3.41 -9.02
C LEU A 250 23.31 4.65 -8.45
N PRO A 251 23.28 5.79 -9.18
CA PRO A 251 23.78 7.05 -8.65
C PRO A 251 22.94 7.55 -7.46
N PRO A 252 23.51 8.38 -6.56
CA PRO A 252 22.73 9.08 -5.55
C PRO A 252 21.70 10.02 -6.20
N MET A 253 20.63 10.31 -5.47
CA MET A 253 19.59 11.22 -5.95
C MET A 253 20.16 12.62 -6.21
N ASN A 254 19.84 13.18 -7.37
CA ASN A 254 20.15 14.56 -7.72
C ASN A 254 18.84 15.34 -7.89
N HIS A 255 18.56 16.24 -6.95
CA HIS A 255 17.33 17.03 -6.95
C HIS A 255 17.21 18.00 -8.14
N ASP A 256 18.33 18.41 -8.77
CA ASP A 256 18.30 19.25 -9.97
C ASP A 256 17.90 18.46 -11.23
N LYS A 257 17.93 17.13 -11.16
CA LYS A 257 17.65 16.21 -12.28
C LYS A 257 16.63 15.15 -11.88
N MET A 258 15.65 15.52 -11.06
CA MET A 258 14.62 14.59 -10.65
C MET A 258 13.89 13.99 -11.85
N GLY A 259 13.85 12.66 -11.87
CA GLY A 259 13.14 11.88 -12.87
C GLY A 259 13.88 11.67 -14.19
N SER A 260 15.13 12.11 -14.33
CA SER A 260 15.92 11.82 -15.54
C SER A 260 16.49 10.39 -15.59
N GLU A 261 16.67 9.76 -14.43
CA GLU A 261 17.22 8.41 -14.30
C GLU A 261 16.82 7.77 -12.96
N ALA A 262 16.94 6.44 -12.88
CA ALA A 262 16.76 5.73 -11.62
C ALA A 262 17.90 6.07 -10.65
N THR A 263 17.57 6.35 -9.40
CA THR A 263 18.53 6.77 -8.37
C THR A 263 18.37 5.95 -7.10
N ARG A 264 19.38 5.99 -6.23
CA ARG A 264 19.25 5.46 -4.87
C ARG A 264 18.14 6.20 -4.10
N PRO A 265 17.38 5.49 -3.24
CA PRO A 265 16.52 6.14 -2.27
C PRO A 265 17.30 7.04 -1.30
N PRO A 266 16.61 7.98 -0.61
CA PRO A 266 17.23 8.78 0.45
C PRO A 266 17.81 7.91 1.57
N ASP A 267 18.88 8.39 2.20
CA ASP A 267 19.51 7.74 3.36
C ASP A 267 18.70 8.05 4.63
N PHE A 268 17.92 7.08 5.10
CA PHE A 268 17.14 7.21 6.33
C PHE A 268 18.00 7.15 7.59
N SER A 269 19.28 6.79 7.50
CA SER A 269 20.24 6.87 8.61
C SER A 269 20.79 8.29 8.82
N ASP A 270 20.57 9.20 7.88
CA ASP A 270 20.83 10.63 8.04
C ASP A 270 19.65 11.31 8.78
N PRO A 271 19.85 11.86 10.00
CA PRO A 271 18.79 12.55 10.73
C PRO A 271 18.26 13.77 9.99
N ALA A 272 19.08 14.46 9.19
CA ALA A 272 18.64 15.62 8.43
C ALA A 272 17.56 15.23 7.40
N VAL A 273 17.69 14.07 6.77
CA VAL A 273 16.72 13.56 5.79
C VAL A 273 15.40 13.23 6.44
N LEU A 274 15.42 12.42 7.50
CA LEU A 274 14.17 11.87 8.04
C LEU A 274 13.45 12.83 8.98
N LEU A 275 14.19 13.59 9.80
CA LEU A 275 13.60 14.54 10.75
C LEU A 275 13.13 15.85 10.08
N GLY A 276 13.56 16.09 8.85
CA GLY A 276 13.05 17.17 8.00
C GLY A 276 11.77 16.80 7.23
N ALA A 277 11.49 15.51 7.09
CA ALA A 277 10.31 15.01 6.41
C ALA A 277 9.10 14.95 7.36
N SER A 278 7.96 15.57 6.98
CA SER A 278 6.70 15.38 7.70
C SER A 278 6.07 14.02 7.41
N PRO A 279 5.24 13.48 8.32
CA PRO A 279 4.51 12.25 8.04
C PRO A 279 3.65 12.34 6.77
N ALA A 280 3.01 13.50 6.52
CA ALA A 280 2.26 13.76 5.29
C ALA A 280 3.15 13.71 4.03
N LEU A 281 4.38 14.24 4.09
CA LEU A 281 5.33 14.17 2.98
C LEU A 281 5.69 12.70 2.66
N LEU A 282 6.02 11.91 3.69
CA LEU A 282 6.38 10.49 3.55
C LEU A 282 5.20 9.67 3.04
N GLU A 283 3.99 9.91 3.57
CA GLU A 283 2.74 9.31 3.09
C GLU A 283 2.51 9.60 1.61
N GLY A 284 2.66 10.87 1.19
CA GLY A 284 2.54 11.27 -0.20
C GLY A 284 3.53 10.56 -1.12
N LYS A 285 4.79 10.41 -0.67
CA LYS A 285 5.82 9.64 -1.40
C LYS A 285 5.47 8.18 -1.56
N ILE A 286 4.93 7.53 -0.52
CA ILE A 286 4.52 6.12 -0.58
C ILE A 286 3.31 5.96 -1.50
N ILE A 287 2.30 6.83 -1.37
CA ILE A 287 1.08 6.78 -2.18
C ILE A 287 1.41 6.95 -3.67
N ARG A 288 2.15 8.01 -4.01
CA ARG A 288 2.43 8.43 -5.39
C ARG A 288 3.64 7.71 -6.02
N GLY A 289 4.59 7.27 -5.22
CA GLY A 289 5.91 6.83 -5.69
C GLY A 289 6.85 7.99 -6.04
N GLY A 290 8.07 7.66 -6.46
CA GLY A 290 9.09 8.62 -6.87
C GLY A 290 9.12 8.75 -8.39
N MET A 291 8.58 9.85 -8.92
CA MET A 291 8.46 10.07 -10.36
C MET A 291 9.85 10.04 -11.02
N GLY A 292 10.06 9.03 -11.86
CA GLY A 292 11.31 8.79 -12.59
C GLY A 292 12.52 8.38 -11.74
N THR A 293 12.40 8.21 -10.42
CA THR A 293 13.48 7.66 -9.58
C THR A 293 13.51 6.13 -9.56
N GLY A 294 12.45 5.49 -10.06
CA GLY A 294 12.24 4.05 -9.99
C GLY A 294 11.51 3.56 -8.74
N MET A 295 11.11 4.46 -7.82
CA MET A 295 10.28 4.09 -6.67
C MET A 295 8.82 3.90 -7.11
N PRO A 296 8.23 2.69 -6.96
CA PRO A 296 6.85 2.45 -7.35
C PRO A 296 5.85 3.12 -6.42
N TYR A 297 4.63 3.29 -6.91
CA TYR A 297 3.49 3.79 -6.14
C TYR A 297 2.87 2.66 -5.29
N TRP A 298 2.29 2.97 -4.14
CA TRP A 298 1.71 1.97 -3.23
C TRP A 298 0.29 2.28 -2.78
N GLY A 299 -0.29 3.41 -3.21
CA GLY A 299 -1.62 3.85 -2.77
C GLY A 299 -2.77 2.89 -3.10
N ASN A 300 -2.64 2.06 -4.12
CA ASN A 300 -3.60 1.02 -4.51
C ASN A 300 -3.26 -0.37 -3.94
N ILE A 301 -2.13 -0.51 -3.24
CA ILE A 301 -1.67 -1.77 -2.65
C ILE A 301 -1.92 -1.78 -1.15
N PHE A 302 -1.62 -0.68 -0.47
CA PHE A 302 -1.75 -0.57 0.99
C PHE A 302 -2.96 0.27 1.38
N THR A 303 -3.59 -0.10 2.49
CA THR A 303 -4.62 0.74 3.12
C THR A 303 -3.98 1.97 3.76
N SER A 304 -4.77 3.01 4.03
CA SER A 304 -4.27 4.20 4.73
C SER A 304 -3.66 3.87 6.10
N GLU A 305 -4.21 2.89 6.82
CA GLU A 305 -3.65 2.41 8.08
C GLU A 305 -2.29 1.74 7.89
N GLN A 306 -2.14 0.89 6.88
CA GLN A 306 -0.85 0.25 6.55
C GLN A 306 0.21 1.28 6.15
N ILE A 307 -0.16 2.29 5.36
CA ILE A 307 0.73 3.40 4.99
C ILE A 307 1.13 4.20 6.23
N ARG A 308 0.18 4.49 7.14
CA ARG A 308 0.45 5.16 8.42
C ARG A 308 1.45 4.38 9.27
N SER A 309 1.25 3.07 9.43
CA SER A 309 2.17 2.16 10.12
C SER A 309 3.57 2.17 9.48
N LEU A 310 3.63 2.15 8.14
CA LEU A 310 4.90 2.21 7.41
C LEU A 310 5.62 3.54 7.62
N VAL A 311 4.92 4.68 7.50
CA VAL A 311 5.48 6.03 7.77
C VAL A 311 6.03 6.13 9.18
N LEU A 312 5.27 5.69 10.18
CA LEU A 312 5.73 5.70 11.57
C LEU A 312 6.95 4.78 11.78
N TYR A 313 6.94 3.61 11.14
CA TYR A 313 8.08 2.69 11.18
C TYR A 313 9.33 3.29 10.54
N LEU A 314 9.23 4.13 9.50
CA LEU A 314 10.40 4.79 8.92
C LEU A 314 11.15 5.60 9.98
N TYR A 315 10.44 6.33 10.85
CA TYR A 315 11.08 7.08 11.95
C TYR A 315 11.89 6.20 12.92
N SER A 316 11.68 4.88 12.92
CA SER A 316 12.50 3.96 13.71
C SER A 316 13.97 3.96 13.31
N PHE A 317 14.35 4.46 12.12
CA PHE A 317 15.76 4.64 11.75
C PHE A 317 16.45 5.77 12.54
N GLN A 318 15.68 6.74 13.05
CA GLN A 318 16.20 7.88 13.81
C GLN A 318 15.72 7.95 15.26
N ILE A 319 14.71 7.16 15.63
CA ILE A 319 14.05 7.22 16.95
C ILE A 319 14.01 5.81 17.54
N GLU A 320 14.28 5.69 18.85
CA GLU A 320 13.98 4.48 19.61
C GLU A 320 12.49 4.46 19.95
N LEU A 321 11.75 3.67 19.17
CA LEU A 321 10.30 3.53 19.25
C LEU A 321 9.95 2.27 20.06
N GLU A 322 9.22 2.45 21.15
CA GLU A 322 8.57 1.35 21.85
C GLU A 322 7.05 1.41 21.62
N GLU A 323 6.46 0.28 21.23
CA GLU A 323 4.99 0.17 21.23
C GLU A 323 4.45 0.32 22.65
N ARG A 324 3.27 0.91 22.76
CA ARG A 324 2.52 0.89 24.00
C ARG A 324 2.11 -0.56 24.29
N PRO A 325 2.19 -1.02 25.56
CA PRO A 325 1.66 -2.31 25.95
C PRO A 325 0.14 -2.42 25.75
#